data_AF-A0A7Y4XUR4-F1
#
_entry.id   AF-A0A7Y4XUR4-F1
#
_cell.length_a   1.000
_cell.length_b   1.000
_cell.length_c   1.000
_cell.angle_alpha   90.00
_cell.angle_beta   90.00
_cell.angle_gamma   90.00
#
_symmetry.space_group_name_H-M   'P 1'
#
loop_
_entity.id
_entity.type
_entity.pdbx_description
1 polymer ?
#
loop_
_entity_poly.entity_id
_entity_poly.type
_entity_poly.pdbx_seq_one_letter_code
_entity_poly.pdbx_strand_id
1 'polypeptide(L)'
;MFLSRIQRIVPVYWFYTGLAIIVAHFCKHTIDYIWTYNSLLQSLLFIPHKNPTGLGVFPLLTVGWTLNFEMFFYSMLALNIVLFKRCPFAVTAIILVLMPIIWSKDWFLASICTSSKLNEFSLGILLGYLYSKAQQPVGRKFLSMAAIASLLLFIALNWASQDHINTYALLLVMVSLWLERLVNWQHWFCNSLLTLGDMSYSIYLAHTVVIFGVNNFMPQRFTTAVEVVFLLSLTLGIYLISLFSYHFIERSKLLHHLRP
;
A
#
# COMPACT_ATOMS: atom_id res chain seq x y z
N MET A 1 15.89 -4.73 -7.99
CA MET A 1 14.89 -3.93 -7.24
C MET A 1 13.45 -4.31 -7.57
N PHE A 2 13.04 -4.35 -8.85
CA PHE A 2 11.68 -4.77 -9.25
C PHE A 2 11.39 -6.26 -8.95
N LEU A 3 12.28 -7.15 -9.39
CA LEU A 3 12.14 -8.60 -9.16
C LEU A 3 12.06 -8.96 -7.66
N SER A 4 12.89 -8.33 -6.82
CA SER A 4 12.86 -8.52 -5.36
C SER A 4 11.56 -8.03 -4.71
N ARG A 5 10.89 -7.03 -5.30
CA ARG A 5 9.58 -6.55 -4.82
C ARG A 5 8.48 -7.52 -5.22
N ILE A 6 8.43 -7.93 -6.49
CA ILE A 6 7.47 -8.91 -7.00
C ILE A 6 7.54 -10.22 -6.20
N GLN A 7 8.76 -10.72 -5.99
CA GLN A 7 9.01 -11.95 -5.24
C GLN A 7 8.46 -11.91 -3.81
N ARG A 8 8.40 -10.73 -3.20
CA ARG A 8 7.82 -10.53 -1.86
C ARG A 8 6.31 -10.33 -1.90
N ILE A 9 5.83 -9.49 -2.82
CA ILE A 9 4.44 -9.02 -2.88
C ILE A 9 3.50 -10.11 -3.42
N VAL A 10 3.88 -10.72 -4.55
CA VAL A 10 3.00 -11.62 -5.30
C VAL A 10 2.59 -12.87 -4.51
N PRO A 11 3.50 -13.63 -3.87
CA PRO A 11 3.12 -14.84 -3.16
C PRO A 11 2.18 -14.58 -1.99
N VAL A 12 2.44 -13.50 -1.24
CA VAL A 12 1.62 -13.11 -0.08
C VAL A 12 0.24 -12.65 -0.55
N TYR A 13 0.17 -11.84 -1.61
CA TYR A 13 -1.11 -11.42 -2.19
C TYR A 13 -1.95 -12.60 -2.69
N TRP A 14 -1.33 -13.55 -3.40
CA TRP A 14 -2.00 -14.77 -3.86
C TRP A 14 -2.53 -15.60 -2.70
N PHE A 15 -1.72 -15.77 -1.65
CA PHE A 15 -2.13 -16.47 -0.44
C PHE A 15 -3.38 -15.84 0.18
N TYR A 16 -3.38 -14.52 0.44
CA TYR A 16 -4.54 -13.84 1.04
C TYR A 16 -5.75 -13.78 0.12
N THR A 17 -5.56 -13.69 -1.19
CA THR A 17 -6.67 -13.76 -2.15
C THR A 17 -7.33 -15.14 -2.12
N GLY A 18 -6.54 -16.22 -2.08
CA GLY A 18 -7.05 -17.59 -1.90
C GLY A 18 -7.73 -17.78 -0.55
N LEU A 19 -7.12 -17.27 0.52
CA LEU A 19 -7.68 -17.34 1.87
C LEU A 19 -9.01 -16.59 1.97
N ALA A 20 -9.13 -15.43 1.32
CA ALA A 20 -10.39 -14.68 1.24
C ALA A 20 -11.49 -15.49 0.55
N ILE A 21 -11.19 -16.18 -0.55
CA ILE A 21 -12.16 -17.05 -1.25
C ILE A 21 -12.60 -18.22 -0.36
N ILE A 22 -11.65 -18.85 0.35
CA ILE A 22 -11.95 -19.95 1.28
C ILE A 22 -12.85 -19.45 2.41
N VAL A 23 -12.49 -18.34 3.08
CA VAL A 23 -13.30 -17.76 4.15
C VAL A 23 -14.68 -17.37 3.64
N ALA A 24 -14.78 -16.76 2.46
CA ALA A 24 -16.05 -16.43 1.82
C ALA A 24 -16.93 -17.65 1.54
N HIS A 25 -16.33 -18.79 1.17
CA HIS A 25 -17.08 -20.03 0.94
C HIS A 25 -17.75 -20.56 2.21
N PHE A 26 -17.06 -20.47 3.36
CA PHE A 26 -17.56 -20.94 4.65
C PHE A 26 -18.42 -19.91 5.40
N CYS A 27 -18.15 -18.62 5.22
CA CYS A 27 -18.81 -17.51 5.90
C CYS A 27 -19.76 -16.76 4.96
N LYS A 28 -20.90 -17.39 4.65
CA LYS A 28 -21.91 -16.84 3.70
C LYS A 28 -22.73 -15.66 4.24
N HIS A 29 -22.64 -15.33 5.53
CA HIS A 29 -23.67 -14.55 6.20
C HIS A 29 -23.45 -13.02 6.17
N THR A 30 -22.28 -12.55 5.74
CA THR A 30 -21.87 -11.14 5.93
C THR A 30 -21.80 -10.31 4.65
N ILE A 31 -21.37 -10.86 3.52
CA ILE A 31 -21.27 -10.17 2.22
C ILE A 31 -21.46 -11.18 1.08
N ASP A 32 -22.21 -10.83 0.03
CA ASP A 32 -22.28 -11.59 -1.22
C ASP A 32 -20.91 -11.54 -1.94
N TYR A 33 -19.97 -12.37 -1.48
CA TYR A 33 -18.68 -12.52 -2.11
C TYR A 33 -18.83 -13.36 -3.37
N ILE A 34 -19.02 -12.68 -4.50
CA ILE A 34 -19.14 -13.30 -5.81
C ILE A 34 -17.72 -13.36 -6.39
N TRP A 35 -17.36 -14.47 -7.01
CA TRP A 35 -16.11 -14.58 -7.75
C TRP A 35 -16.31 -15.45 -8.98
N THR A 36 -15.52 -15.16 -10.02
CA THR A 36 -15.46 -15.92 -11.26
C THR A 36 -14.01 -16.29 -11.56
N TYR A 37 -13.78 -17.31 -12.38
CA TYR A 37 -12.43 -17.67 -12.82
C TYR A 37 -11.72 -16.48 -13.49
N ASN A 38 -12.44 -15.67 -14.25
CA ASN A 38 -11.88 -14.49 -14.90
C ASN A 38 -11.46 -13.40 -13.89
N SER A 39 -12.33 -13.07 -12.92
CA SER A 39 -12.00 -12.08 -11.88
C SER A 39 -10.86 -12.53 -10.98
N LEU A 40 -10.72 -13.84 -10.76
CA LEU A 40 -9.61 -14.43 -10.02
C LEU A 40 -8.29 -14.25 -10.77
N LEU A 41 -8.23 -14.66 -12.04
CA LEU A 41 -7.03 -14.48 -12.86
C LEU A 41 -6.64 -13.01 -13.00
N GLN A 42 -7.62 -12.14 -13.25
CA GLN A 42 -7.37 -10.69 -13.35
C GLN A 42 -6.85 -10.11 -12.02
N SER A 43 -7.40 -10.54 -10.87
CA SER A 43 -6.88 -10.15 -9.56
C SER A 43 -5.43 -10.60 -9.37
N LEU A 44 -5.13 -11.88 -9.62
CA LEU A 44 -3.79 -12.45 -9.43
C LEU A 44 -2.73 -11.83 -10.35
N LEU A 45 -3.14 -11.35 -11.53
CA LEU A 45 -2.30 -10.65 -12.49
C LEU A 45 -2.26 -9.13 -12.30
N PHE A 46 -2.88 -8.59 -11.24
CA PHE A 46 -2.95 -7.15 -10.97
C PHE A 46 -3.63 -6.33 -12.08
N ILE A 47 -4.59 -6.94 -12.78
CA ILE A 47 -5.37 -6.30 -13.85
C ILE A 47 -6.64 -5.71 -13.24
N PRO A 48 -6.86 -4.38 -13.36
CA PRO A 48 -8.11 -3.75 -12.95
C PRO A 48 -9.29 -4.36 -13.69
N HIS A 49 -10.30 -4.75 -12.92
CA HIS A 49 -11.54 -5.29 -13.43
C HIS A 49 -12.68 -4.90 -12.49
N LYS A 50 -13.91 -4.94 -13.01
CA LYS A 50 -15.09 -4.71 -12.19
C LYS A 50 -15.28 -5.88 -11.24
N ASN A 51 -15.37 -5.58 -9.95
CA ASN A 51 -15.64 -6.57 -8.93
C ASN A 51 -17.05 -7.14 -9.17
N PRO A 52 -17.21 -8.46 -9.28
CA PRO A 52 -18.51 -9.09 -9.54
C PRO A 52 -19.54 -8.86 -8.42
N THR A 53 -19.12 -8.51 -7.20
CA THR A 53 -20.00 -8.08 -6.09
C THR A 53 -20.55 -6.65 -6.29
N GLY A 54 -20.16 -5.94 -7.36
CA GLY A 54 -20.67 -4.60 -7.68
C GLY A 54 -19.99 -3.44 -6.94
N LEU A 55 -18.90 -3.71 -6.20
CA LEU A 55 -18.15 -2.71 -5.43
C LEU A 55 -17.39 -1.68 -6.29
N GLY A 56 -17.38 -1.83 -7.62
CA GLY A 56 -16.63 -0.98 -8.55
C GLY A 56 -15.38 -1.67 -9.11
N VAL A 57 -14.38 -0.90 -9.54
CA VAL A 57 -13.14 -1.44 -10.12
C VAL A 57 -12.16 -1.80 -9.00
N PHE A 58 -12.42 -2.91 -8.33
CA PHE A 58 -11.60 -3.43 -7.24
C PHE A 58 -11.28 -4.91 -7.48
N PRO A 59 -10.08 -5.38 -7.13
CA PRO A 59 -9.79 -6.80 -7.17
C PRO A 59 -10.62 -7.58 -6.14
N LEU A 60 -10.60 -8.90 -6.26
CA LEU A 60 -11.31 -9.83 -5.36
C LEU A 60 -10.96 -9.58 -3.88
N LEU A 61 -9.68 -9.33 -3.60
CA LEU A 61 -9.26 -8.77 -2.33
C LEU A 61 -9.26 -7.25 -2.47
N THR A 62 -10.28 -6.57 -1.93
CA THR A 62 -10.57 -5.16 -2.24
C THR A 62 -9.35 -4.26 -2.07
N VAL A 63 -8.61 -4.41 -0.97
CA VAL A 63 -7.36 -3.68 -0.66
C VAL A 63 -6.25 -3.83 -1.72
N GLY A 64 -6.31 -4.83 -2.58
CA GLY A 64 -5.37 -5.00 -3.69
C GLY A 64 -5.43 -3.89 -4.74
N TRP A 65 -6.40 -2.98 -4.69
CA TRP A 65 -6.47 -1.86 -5.63
C TRP A 65 -5.20 -0.99 -5.59
N THR A 66 -4.60 -0.78 -4.41
CA THR A 66 -3.35 -0.03 -4.25
C THR A 66 -2.16 -0.74 -4.89
N LEU A 67 -2.15 -2.08 -4.84
CA LEU A 67 -1.11 -2.91 -5.46
C LEU A 67 -1.14 -2.81 -6.98
N ASN A 68 -2.32 -2.68 -7.59
CA ASN A 68 -2.41 -2.46 -9.03
C ASN A 68 -1.70 -1.16 -9.45
N PHE A 69 -1.84 -0.09 -8.66
CA PHE A 69 -1.10 1.16 -8.87
C PHE A 69 0.41 0.97 -8.70
N GLU A 70 0.83 0.26 -7.65
CA GLU A 70 2.24 0.00 -7.38
C GLU A 70 2.89 -0.83 -8.50
N MET A 71 2.24 -1.89 -8.98
CA MET A 71 2.74 -2.72 -10.09
C MET A 71 2.78 -1.95 -11.40
N PHE A 72 1.78 -1.11 -11.68
CA PHE A 72 1.77 -0.23 -12.85
C PHE A 72 2.95 0.75 -12.81
N PHE A 73 3.13 1.45 -11.67
CA PHE A 73 4.23 2.37 -11.45
C PHE A 73 5.59 1.70 -11.69
N TYR A 74 5.83 0.55 -11.07
CA TYR A 74 7.11 -0.14 -11.21
C TYR A 74 7.34 -0.67 -12.63
N SER A 75 6.30 -1.14 -13.30
CA SER A 75 6.40 -1.60 -14.70
C SER A 75 6.81 -0.45 -15.62
N MET A 76 6.18 0.72 -15.46
CA MET A 76 6.52 1.94 -16.20
C MET A 76 7.95 2.40 -15.89
N LEU A 77 8.33 2.43 -14.62
CA LEU A 77 9.68 2.80 -14.21
C LEU A 77 10.74 1.84 -14.78
N ALA A 78 10.50 0.53 -14.69
CA ALA A 78 11.42 -0.48 -15.22
C ALA A 78 11.59 -0.35 -16.74
N LEU A 79 10.49 -0.14 -17.47
CA LEU A 79 10.50 0.10 -18.91
C LEU A 79 11.30 1.36 -19.26
N ASN A 80 11.08 2.46 -18.52
CA ASN A 80 11.78 3.71 -18.76
C ASN A 80 13.27 3.64 -18.40
N ILE A 81 13.68 2.81 -17.44
CA ILE A 81 15.11 2.55 -17.15
C ILE A 81 15.79 1.89 -18.35
N VAL A 82 15.11 0.97 -19.02
CA VAL A 82 15.65 0.27 -20.20
C VAL A 82 15.71 1.21 -21.42
N LEU A 83 14.64 1.97 -21.67
CA LEU A 83 14.53 2.84 -22.85
C LEU A 83 15.32 4.16 -22.71
N PHE A 84 15.26 4.81 -21.55
CA PHE A 84 15.79 6.15 -21.32
C PHE A 84 16.97 6.11 -20.33
N LYS A 85 18.18 5.85 -20.85
CA LYS A 85 19.38 5.67 -20.02
C LYS A 85 19.80 6.89 -19.19
N ARG A 86 19.47 8.11 -19.62
CA ARG A 86 19.92 9.36 -18.96
C ARG A 86 18.96 9.89 -17.91
N CYS A 87 17.65 9.80 -18.14
CA CYS A 87 16.63 10.47 -17.30
C CYS A 87 15.41 9.59 -17.01
N PRO A 88 15.56 8.31 -16.63
CA PRO A 88 14.43 7.39 -16.55
C PRO A 88 13.38 7.80 -15.52
N PHE A 89 13.82 8.37 -14.39
CA PHE A 89 12.93 8.85 -13.33
C PHE A 89 12.12 10.08 -13.76
N ALA A 90 12.74 11.04 -14.46
CA ALA A 90 12.06 12.24 -14.94
C ALA A 90 11.01 11.89 -16.00
N VAL A 91 11.36 11.01 -16.95
CA VAL A 91 10.42 10.53 -17.96
C VAL A 91 9.24 9.80 -17.31
N THR A 92 9.51 8.95 -16.31
CA THR A 92 8.44 8.26 -15.56
C THR A 92 7.50 9.25 -14.87
N ALA A 93 8.04 10.24 -14.15
CA ALA A 93 7.22 11.27 -13.49
C ALA A 93 6.38 12.07 -14.50
N ILE A 94 6.93 12.45 -15.66
CA ILE A 94 6.19 13.17 -16.70
C ILE A 94 5.04 12.30 -17.24
N ILE A 95 5.30 11.03 -17.56
CA ILE A 95 4.27 10.11 -18.05
C ILE A 95 3.14 9.95 -17.03
N LEU A 96 3.47 9.78 -15.74
CA LEU A 96 2.48 9.59 -14.68
C LEU A 96 1.61 10.84 -14.45
N VAL A 97 2.16 12.04 -14.63
CA VAL A 97 1.39 13.31 -14.53
C VAL A 97 0.50 13.52 -15.76
N LEU A 98 0.98 13.15 -16.94
CA LEU A 98 0.23 13.36 -18.19
C LEU A 98 -0.84 12.29 -18.44
N MET A 99 -0.64 11.07 -17.95
CA MET A 99 -1.56 9.94 -18.11
C MET A 99 -3.02 10.29 -17.74
N PRO A 100 -3.30 10.91 -16.57
CA PRO A 100 -4.68 11.26 -16.21
C PRO A 100 -5.35 12.29 -17.08
N ILE A 101 -4.57 13.09 -17.81
CA ILE A 101 -5.04 14.20 -18.64
C ILE A 101 -5.33 13.71 -20.07
N ILE A 102 -4.48 12.81 -20.58
CA ILE A 102 -4.48 12.42 -22.00
C ILE A 102 -5.37 11.20 -22.26
N TRP A 103 -5.51 10.29 -21.30
CA TRP A 103 -6.13 8.99 -21.57
C TRP A 103 -7.67 9.01 -21.45
N SER A 104 -8.34 8.32 -22.37
CA SER A 104 -9.80 8.15 -22.36
C SER A 104 -10.27 7.06 -21.39
N LYS A 105 -11.57 7.11 -21.00
CA LYS A 105 -12.16 6.21 -19.99
C LYS A 105 -12.43 4.78 -20.47
N ASP A 106 -12.26 4.49 -21.76
CA ASP A 106 -12.71 3.24 -22.39
C ASP A 106 -11.66 2.11 -22.37
N TRP A 107 -10.46 2.38 -21.86
CA TRP A 107 -9.36 1.41 -21.78
C TRP A 107 -9.42 0.55 -20.51
N PHE A 108 -8.91 -0.69 -20.56
CA PHE A 108 -8.95 -1.59 -19.40
C PHE A 108 -8.13 -1.09 -18.18
N LEU A 109 -7.10 -0.27 -18.41
CA LEU A 109 -6.34 0.41 -17.35
C LEU A 109 -6.88 1.81 -17.03
N ALA A 110 -8.01 2.24 -17.61
CA ALA A 110 -8.51 3.59 -17.42
C ALA A 110 -8.66 3.95 -15.95
N SER A 111 -9.15 3.03 -15.10
CA SER A 111 -9.29 3.27 -13.66
C SER A 111 -7.98 3.64 -12.96
N ILE A 112 -6.84 3.18 -13.48
CA ILE A 112 -5.51 3.54 -12.99
C ILE A 112 -5.05 4.83 -13.67
N CYS A 113 -5.02 4.82 -15.00
CA CYS A 113 -4.45 5.88 -15.82
C CYS A 113 -5.15 7.22 -15.61
N THR A 114 -6.45 7.24 -15.35
CA THR A 114 -7.22 8.48 -15.12
C THR A 114 -7.26 8.90 -13.65
N SER A 115 -6.63 8.17 -12.74
CA SER A 115 -6.69 8.50 -11.31
C SER A 115 -5.69 9.58 -10.92
N SER A 116 -6.09 10.47 -10.01
CA SER A 116 -5.19 11.48 -9.43
C SER A 116 -4.06 10.89 -8.59
N LYS A 117 -4.17 9.62 -8.17
CA LYS A 117 -3.20 8.91 -7.33
C LYS A 117 -1.87 8.68 -8.04
N LEU A 118 -1.84 8.64 -9.37
CA LEU A 118 -0.58 8.57 -10.14
C LEU A 118 0.31 9.79 -9.89
N ASN A 119 -0.28 10.94 -9.55
CA ASN A 119 0.47 12.15 -9.23
C ASN A 119 1.24 12.00 -7.90
N GLU A 120 0.73 11.22 -6.95
CA GLU A 120 1.42 10.94 -5.68
C GLU A 120 2.75 10.20 -5.92
N PHE A 121 2.76 9.23 -6.83
CA PHE A 121 4.00 8.54 -7.23
C PHE A 121 5.02 9.48 -7.88
N SER A 122 4.54 10.43 -8.69
CA SER A 122 5.40 11.45 -9.32
C SER A 122 6.01 12.40 -8.30
N LEU A 123 5.21 12.82 -7.31
CA LEU A 123 5.68 13.59 -6.17
C LEU A 123 6.72 12.82 -5.35
N GLY A 124 6.51 11.51 -5.14
CA GLY A 124 7.48 10.63 -4.50
C GLY A 124 8.82 10.57 -5.24
N ILE A 125 8.81 10.47 -6.57
CA ILE A 125 10.04 10.54 -7.39
C ILE A 125 10.74 11.89 -7.18
N LEU A 126 10.00 12.99 -7.23
CA LEU A 126 10.55 14.34 -7.06
C LEU A 126 11.19 14.51 -5.68
N LEU A 127 10.49 14.10 -4.61
CA LEU A 127 11.01 14.13 -3.25
C LEU A 127 12.28 13.29 -3.11
N GLY A 128 12.29 12.07 -3.65
CA GLY A 128 13.46 11.19 -3.61
C GLY A 128 14.68 11.80 -4.33
N TYR A 129 14.45 12.44 -5.48
CA TYR A 129 15.49 13.16 -6.21
C TYR A 129 16.02 14.37 -5.43
N LEU A 130 15.14 15.19 -4.87
CA LEU A 130 15.52 16.34 -4.04
C LEU A 130 16.28 15.89 -2.79
N TYR A 131 15.81 14.84 -2.12
CA TYR A 131 16.46 14.27 -0.94
C TYR A 131 17.87 13.75 -1.24
N SER A 132 18.05 13.06 -2.37
CA SER A 132 19.36 12.59 -2.82
C SER A 132 20.34 13.73 -3.06
N LYS A 133 19.88 14.86 -3.62
CA LYS A 133 20.72 16.06 -3.81
C LYS A 133 20.94 16.88 -2.53
N ALA A 134 20.02 16.81 -1.57
CA ALA A 134 20.04 17.59 -0.34
C ALA A 134 20.98 17.06 0.76
N GLN A 135 21.90 16.12 0.45
CA GLN A 135 22.87 15.60 1.42
C GLN A 135 23.88 16.65 1.94
N GLN A 136 23.90 17.86 1.35
CA GLN A 136 24.66 19.03 1.82
C GLN A 136 24.06 19.65 3.10
N PRO A 137 24.87 20.18 4.04
CA PRO A 137 24.41 20.65 5.35
C PRO A 137 23.33 21.75 5.30
N VAL A 138 23.31 22.56 4.24
CA VAL A 138 22.29 23.61 4.01
C VAL A 138 20.96 23.02 3.55
N GLY A 139 20.98 21.99 2.69
CA GLY A 139 19.78 21.23 2.29
C GLY A 139 19.14 20.47 3.45
N ARG A 140 19.94 20.11 4.46
CA ARG A 140 19.45 19.45 5.68
C ARG A 140 18.58 20.37 6.55
N LYS A 141 18.97 21.64 6.71
CA LYS A 141 18.18 22.65 7.43
C LYS A 141 16.91 23.03 6.66
N PHE A 142 16.98 23.07 5.33
CA PHE A 142 15.81 23.32 4.49
C PHE A 142 14.77 22.20 4.59
N LEU A 143 15.20 20.93 4.54
CA LEU A 143 14.31 19.78 4.74
C LEU A 143 13.65 19.77 6.13
N SER A 144 14.38 20.14 7.19
CA SER A 144 13.80 20.25 8.54
C SER A 144 12.82 21.41 8.65
N MET A 145 13.14 22.57 8.06
CA MET A 145 12.25 23.73 8.08
C MET A 145 11.01 23.50 7.24
N ALA A 146 11.16 22.84 6.08
CA ALA A 146 10.06 22.37 5.26
C ALA A 146 9.22 21.39 6.06
N ALA A 147 9.78 20.30 6.62
CA ALA A 147 9.03 19.34 7.41
C ALA A 147 8.22 19.99 8.56
N ILE A 148 8.82 20.92 9.32
CA ILE A 148 8.16 21.64 10.41
C ILE A 148 7.08 22.59 9.88
N ALA A 149 7.38 23.43 8.89
CA ALA A 149 6.39 24.33 8.27
C ALA A 149 5.21 23.55 7.70
N SER A 150 5.49 22.36 7.22
CA SER A 150 4.55 21.46 6.59
C SER A 150 3.68 20.72 7.64
N LEU A 151 4.23 20.36 8.80
CA LEU A 151 3.47 19.89 9.97
C LEU A 151 2.57 20.99 10.55
N LEU A 152 3.05 22.23 10.61
CA LEU A 152 2.26 23.38 11.04
C LEU A 152 1.14 23.69 10.04
N LEU A 153 1.43 23.59 8.73
CA LEU A 153 0.43 23.70 7.67
C LEU A 153 -0.62 22.59 7.76
N PHE A 154 -0.22 21.36 8.12
CA PHE A 154 -1.14 20.24 8.38
C PHE A 154 -2.11 20.59 9.52
N ILE A 155 -1.60 21.06 10.66
CA ILE A 155 -2.45 21.43 11.80
C ILE A 155 -3.41 22.58 11.41
N ALA A 156 -2.93 23.55 10.63
CA ALA A 156 -3.72 24.69 10.19
C ALA A 156 -4.81 24.34 9.14
N LEU A 157 -4.50 23.46 8.17
CA LEU A 157 -5.41 23.12 7.07
C LEU A 157 -6.41 22.01 7.40
N ASN A 158 -6.15 21.17 8.42
CA ASN A 158 -7.13 20.17 8.90
C ASN A 158 -8.42 20.79 9.47
N TRP A 159 -8.44 22.11 9.68
CA TRP A 159 -9.66 22.84 10.00
C TRP A 159 -10.50 23.23 8.76
N ALA A 160 -10.00 23.05 7.52
CA ALA A 160 -10.54 23.78 6.37
C ALA A 160 -11.15 22.94 5.22
N SER A 161 -10.71 21.73 4.85
CA SER A 161 -11.37 20.88 3.82
C SER A 161 -10.73 19.50 3.58
N GLN A 162 -11.47 18.58 2.93
CA GLN A 162 -11.02 17.21 2.57
C GLN A 162 -10.12 17.12 1.31
N ASP A 163 -9.88 18.23 0.59
CA ASP A 163 -9.28 18.20 -0.77
C ASP A 163 -7.74 18.13 -0.81
N HIS A 164 -7.06 17.92 0.32
CA HIS A 164 -5.59 18.02 0.42
C HIS A 164 -4.86 16.70 0.71
N ILE A 165 -5.45 15.56 0.38
CA ILE A 165 -4.88 14.21 0.62
C ILE A 165 -3.44 14.08 0.09
N ASN A 166 -3.17 14.55 -1.13
CA ASN A 166 -1.84 14.49 -1.75
C ASN A 166 -0.81 15.32 -0.97
N THR A 167 -1.23 16.47 -0.46
CA THR A 167 -0.41 17.30 0.41
C THR A 167 -0.07 16.50 1.66
N TYR A 168 -1.05 15.92 2.36
CA TYR A 168 -0.84 15.17 3.59
C TYR A 168 0.10 13.97 3.42
N ALA A 169 -0.01 13.22 2.34
CA ALA A 169 0.90 12.10 2.05
C ALA A 169 2.36 12.58 1.89
N LEU A 170 2.57 13.68 1.16
CA LEU A 170 3.88 14.29 0.96
C LEU A 170 4.48 14.80 2.28
N LEU A 171 3.65 15.45 3.11
CA LEU A 171 4.02 15.93 4.45
C LEU A 171 4.51 14.79 5.35
N LEU A 172 3.75 13.70 5.41
CA LEU A 172 4.06 12.54 6.25
C LEU A 172 5.42 11.96 5.83
N VAL A 173 5.65 11.75 4.52
CA VAL A 173 6.93 11.24 4.02
C VAL A 173 8.09 12.17 4.37
N MET A 174 7.93 13.48 4.23
CA MET A 174 8.98 14.45 4.60
C MET A 174 9.31 14.42 6.09
N VAL A 175 8.28 14.35 6.96
CA VAL A 175 8.47 14.24 8.41
C VAL A 175 9.14 12.92 8.77
N SER A 176 8.74 11.80 8.15
CA SER A 176 9.37 10.49 8.37
C SER A 176 10.85 10.48 7.97
N LEU A 177 11.20 11.04 6.81
CA LEU A 177 12.60 11.18 6.37
C LEU A 177 13.44 12.08 7.30
N TRP A 178 12.80 13.07 7.92
CA TRP A 178 13.46 13.92 8.92
C TRP A 178 13.67 13.17 10.24
N LEU A 179 12.63 12.50 10.76
CA LEU A 179 12.67 11.71 11.99
C LEU A 179 13.65 10.56 11.91
N GLU A 180 13.78 9.91 10.74
CA GLU A 180 14.73 8.80 10.48
C GLU A 180 16.15 9.12 10.99
N ARG A 181 16.54 10.40 10.95
CA ARG A 181 17.87 10.89 11.35
C ARG A 181 18.05 11.03 12.86
N LEU A 182 16.96 11.14 13.60
CA LEU A 182 16.95 11.27 15.06
C LEU A 182 16.77 9.92 15.75
N VAL A 183 16.37 8.89 14.99
CA VAL A 183 16.08 7.55 15.52
C VAL A 183 17.37 6.78 15.73
N ASN A 184 17.56 6.25 16.94
CA ASN A 184 18.59 5.27 17.22
C ASN A 184 18.06 3.85 16.92
N TRP A 185 18.40 3.33 15.74
CA TRP A 185 17.95 2.01 15.28
C TRP A 185 18.45 0.83 16.12
N GLN A 186 19.48 1.03 16.96
CA GLN A 186 19.97 -0.01 17.87
C GLN A 186 19.11 -0.18 19.12
N HIS A 187 18.24 0.80 19.43
CA HIS A 187 17.36 0.72 20.58
C HIS A 187 16.26 -0.32 20.35
N TRP A 188 16.00 -1.16 21.36
CA TRP A 188 15.05 -2.28 21.25
C TRP A 188 13.66 -1.85 20.77
N PHE A 189 13.16 -0.71 21.26
CA PHE A 189 11.85 -0.18 20.88
C PHE A 189 11.78 0.21 19.40
N CYS A 190 12.84 0.84 18.88
CA CYS A 190 12.93 1.22 17.46
C CYS A 190 13.06 -0.02 16.59
N ASN A 191 13.81 -1.03 17.03
CA ASN A 191 13.91 -2.30 16.34
C ASN A 191 12.55 -3.03 16.29
N SER A 192 11.78 -3.03 17.39
CA SER A 192 10.42 -3.60 17.39
C SER A 192 9.49 -2.85 16.43
N LEU A 193 9.53 -1.50 16.41
CA LEU A 193 8.76 -0.70 15.46
C LEU A 193 9.16 -0.98 14.01
N LEU A 194 10.46 -1.18 13.72
CA LEU A 194 10.92 -1.63 12.40
C LEU A 194 10.32 -2.98 12.03
N THR A 195 10.32 -3.96 12.94
CA THR A 195 9.73 -5.28 12.65
C THR A 195 8.23 -5.20 12.38
N LEU A 196 7.49 -4.34 13.09
CA LEU A 196 6.08 -4.07 12.80
C LEU A 196 5.90 -3.41 11.44
N GLY A 197 6.78 -2.47 11.08
CA GLY A 197 6.84 -1.84 9.76
C GLY A 197 7.13 -2.85 8.65
N ASP A 198 8.05 -3.77 8.85
CA ASP A 198 8.35 -4.83 7.88
C ASP A 198 7.15 -5.77 7.67
N MET A 199 6.37 -6.01 8.72
CA MET A 199 5.12 -6.80 8.70
C MET A 199 3.90 -6.04 8.16
N SER A 200 4.01 -4.73 7.94
CA SER A 200 2.87 -3.88 7.59
C SER A 200 2.11 -4.37 6.35
N TYR A 201 2.82 -4.97 5.39
CA TYR A 201 2.20 -5.53 4.20
C TYR A 201 1.33 -6.76 4.50
N SER A 202 1.83 -7.71 5.28
CA SER A 202 1.05 -8.86 5.77
C SER A 202 -0.15 -8.39 6.61
N ILE A 203 0.04 -7.39 7.48
CA ILE A 203 -1.06 -6.77 8.26
C ILE A 203 -2.12 -6.16 7.35
N TYR A 204 -1.69 -5.44 6.31
CA TYR A 204 -2.57 -4.81 5.34
C TYR A 204 -3.39 -5.81 4.53
N LEU A 205 -2.91 -7.02 4.28
CA LEU A 205 -3.73 -8.04 3.61
C LEU A 205 -4.60 -8.81 4.60
N ALA A 206 -4.04 -9.19 5.75
CA ALA A 206 -4.73 -9.96 6.77
C ALA A 206 -5.97 -9.26 7.32
N HIS A 207 -5.90 -7.94 7.56
CA HIS A 207 -7.00 -7.23 8.24
C HIS A 207 -8.33 -7.41 7.53
N THR A 208 -8.37 -7.31 6.19
CA THR A 208 -9.62 -7.50 5.45
C THR A 208 -10.19 -8.90 5.64
N VAL A 209 -9.34 -9.93 5.55
CA VAL A 209 -9.78 -11.32 5.65
C VAL A 209 -10.21 -11.67 7.06
N VAL A 210 -9.50 -11.18 8.07
CA VAL A 210 -9.87 -11.35 9.48
C VAL A 210 -11.17 -10.62 9.80
N ILE A 211 -11.34 -9.38 9.33
CA ILE A 211 -12.59 -8.63 9.49
C ILE A 211 -13.75 -9.42 8.86
N PHE A 212 -13.59 -9.92 7.63
CA PHE A 212 -14.65 -10.71 6.98
C PHE A 212 -15.02 -11.96 7.77
N GLY A 213 -14.02 -12.71 8.27
CA GLY A 213 -14.26 -13.92 9.06
C GLY A 213 -14.88 -13.64 10.42
N VAL A 214 -14.37 -12.64 11.14
CA VAL A 214 -14.80 -12.29 12.50
C VAL A 214 -16.18 -11.62 12.51
N ASN A 215 -16.51 -10.82 11.49
CA ASN A 215 -17.83 -10.19 11.35
C ASN A 215 -18.97 -11.23 11.27
N ASN A 216 -18.68 -12.47 10.87
CA ASN A 216 -19.66 -13.55 10.85
C ASN A 216 -20.09 -14.02 12.25
N PHE A 217 -19.25 -13.78 13.26
CA PHE A 217 -19.52 -14.12 14.67
C PHE A 217 -19.99 -12.90 15.47
N MET A 218 -20.29 -11.79 14.79
CA MET A 218 -20.68 -10.53 15.40
C MET A 218 -22.06 -10.68 16.07
N PRO A 219 -22.18 -10.54 17.41
CA PRO A 219 -23.47 -10.63 18.07
C PRO A 219 -24.35 -9.43 17.71
N GLN A 220 -25.67 -9.66 17.57
CA GLN A 220 -26.63 -8.61 17.19
C GLN A 220 -26.84 -7.53 18.28
N ARG A 221 -26.33 -7.74 19.49
CA ARG A 221 -26.42 -6.79 20.61
C ARG A 221 -25.04 -6.59 21.22
N PHE A 222 -24.63 -5.33 21.31
CA PHE A 222 -23.36 -4.95 21.92
C PHE A 222 -23.58 -4.37 23.31
N THR A 223 -22.85 -4.92 24.28
CA THR A 223 -22.45 -4.17 25.47
C THR A 223 -21.05 -3.64 25.23
N THR A 224 -20.68 -2.54 25.90
CA THR A 224 -19.34 -1.94 25.79
C THR A 224 -18.23 -2.95 26.07
N ALA A 225 -18.45 -3.88 27.01
CA ALA A 225 -17.50 -4.96 27.31
C ALA A 225 -17.32 -5.92 26.12
N VAL A 226 -18.40 -6.30 25.42
CA VAL A 226 -18.33 -7.18 24.25
C VAL A 226 -17.63 -6.49 23.08
N GLU A 227 -17.85 -5.20 22.88
CA GLU A 227 -17.13 -4.41 21.86
C GLU A 227 -15.63 -4.38 22.10
N VAL A 228 -15.20 -4.11 23.33
CA VAL A 228 -13.77 -4.08 23.69
C VAL A 228 -13.14 -5.45 23.49
N VAL A 229 -13.78 -6.53 23.96
CA VAL A 229 -13.27 -7.90 23.77
C VAL A 229 -13.19 -8.25 22.28
N PHE A 230 -14.18 -7.85 21.48
CA PHE A 230 -14.20 -8.06 20.04
C PHE A 230 -13.07 -7.30 19.32
N LEU A 231 -12.84 -6.03 19.67
CA LEU A 231 -11.74 -5.25 19.09
C LEU A 231 -10.37 -5.81 19.48
N LEU A 232 -10.20 -6.25 20.73
CA LEU A 232 -8.98 -6.91 21.19
C LEU A 232 -8.75 -8.25 20.49
N SER A 233 -9.78 -9.07 20.30
CA SER A 233 -9.66 -10.34 19.60
C SER A 233 -9.37 -10.16 18.11
N LEU A 234 -9.97 -9.15 17.48
CA LEU A 234 -9.74 -8.78 16.09
C LEU A 234 -8.31 -8.30 15.89
N THR A 235 -7.85 -7.34 16.71
CA THR A 235 -6.47 -6.82 16.62
C THR A 235 -5.42 -7.90 16.89
N LEU A 236 -5.64 -8.75 17.90
CA LEU A 236 -4.77 -9.88 18.19
C LEU A 236 -4.77 -10.91 17.04
N GLY A 237 -5.94 -11.21 16.48
CA GLY A 237 -6.09 -12.14 15.35
C GLY A 237 -5.36 -11.65 14.10
N ILE A 238 -5.52 -10.37 13.75
CA ILE A 238 -4.76 -9.72 12.68
C ILE A 238 -3.26 -9.85 12.96
N TYR A 239 -2.81 -9.49 14.15
CA TYR A 239 -1.39 -9.53 14.50
C TYR A 239 -0.81 -10.94 14.37
N LEU A 240 -1.48 -11.96 14.92
CA LEU A 240 -1.01 -13.35 14.89
C LEU A 240 -0.97 -13.93 13.47
N ILE A 241 -2.02 -13.73 12.67
CA ILE A 241 -2.06 -14.19 11.28
C ILE A 241 -0.99 -13.48 10.44
N SER A 242 -0.81 -12.18 10.66
CA SER A 242 0.20 -11.39 9.96
C SER A 242 1.62 -11.80 10.35
N LEU A 243 1.86 -12.08 11.64
CA LEU A 243 3.14 -12.58 12.14
C LEU A 243 3.50 -13.92 11.51
N PHE A 244 2.52 -14.83 11.43
CA PHE A 244 2.67 -16.13 10.77
C PHE A 244 2.99 -15.95 9.28
N SER A 245 2.16 -15.20 8.55
CA SER A 245 2.37 -14.89 7.13
C SER A 245 3.73 -14.26 6.87
N TYR A 246 4.15 -13.32 7.72
CA TYR A 246 5.42 -12.63 7.58
C TYR A 246 6.61 -13.60 7.67
N HIS A 247 6.62 -14.48 8.67
CA HIS A 247 7.76 -15.39 8.87
C HIS A 247 7.79 -16.53 7.84
N PHE A 248 6.62 -17.08 7.48
CA PHE A 248 6.54 -18.29 6.66
C PHE A 248 6.39 -18.04 5.16
N ILE A 249 5.82 -16.91 4.75
CA ILE A 249 5.53 -16.60 3.35
C ILE A 249 6.42 -15.44 2.89
N GLU A 250 6.36 -14.31 3.59
CA GLU A 250 7.03 -13.07 3.17
C GLU A 250 8.56 -13.13 3.36
N ARG A 251 9.01 -13.69 4.49
CA ARG A 251 10.43 -13.85 4.87
C ARG A 251 10.97 -15.26 4.64
N SER A 252 10.19 -16.13 3.98
CA SER A 252 10.58 -17.52 3.72
C SER A 252 11.95 -17.60 3.05
N LYS A 253 12.82 -18.46 3.59
CA LYS A 253 14.22 -18.65 3.15
C LYS A 253 14.37 -18.98 1.66
N LEU A 254 13.30 -19.40 0.97
CA LEU A 254 13.28 -19.68 -0.47
C LEU A 254 13.66 -18.48 -1.34
N LEU A 255 13.40 -17.24 -0.89
CA LEU A 255 13.74 -16.02 -1.63
C LEU A 255 15.17 -15.51 -1.37
N HIS A 256 15.84 -16.04 -0.35
CA HIS A 256 17.21 -15.64 0.00
C HIS A 256 18.28 -16.24 -0.93
N HIS A 257 17.97 -17.33 -1.64
CA HIS A 257 18.86 -17.93 -2.65
C HIS A 257 18.91 -17.18 -3.99
N LEU A 258 18.07 -16.16 -4.19
CA LEU A 258 18.03 -15.34 -5.41
C LEU A 258 18.59 -13.92 -5.20
N ARG A 259 19.18 -13.64 -4.03
CA ARG A 259 19.99 -12.44 -3.82
C ARG A 259 21.42 -12.75 -4.27
N PRO A 260 21.93 -12.15 -5.37
CA PRO A 260 23.36 -12.14 -5.63
C PRO A 260 24.10 -11.38 -4.53
#